data_AF-A0A3P6RU36-F1
#
_entry.id   AF-A0A3P6RU36-F1
#
_cell.length_a   1.000
_cell.length_b   1.000
_cell.length_c   1.000
_cell.angle_alpha   90.00
_cell.angle_beta   90.00
_cell.angle_gamma   90.00
#
_symmetry.space_group_name_H-M   'P 1'
#
loop_
_entity.id
_entity.type
_entity.pdbx_description
1 polymer ?
#
loop_
_entity_poly.entity_id
_entity_poly.type
_entity_poly.pdbx_seq_one_letter_code
_entity_poly.pdbx_strand_id
1 'polypeptide(L)'
;MQYGTQYADGIVTTLRNEDIGTLREILSQPVEPIETVGIAPTFEQIETFSFHLPQASFVHLLDLFVSVCSVSDQFFICTVEQMRTLADLIDYIPLPLKVRYTFCISPINVESKLTAAAFVKMVRRFSSGQCLTYDWMMDMLNWESIGPPENLQQLEHLEKVYEVLDTYLWLSLRFPDMLPDEQPIREVCKQLDAMLQESVDNILEILENSAMGDARKGSLLKKMRERAQTQREKEEFEAQQKKELKMPEKRKGMKK
;
A
#
# COMPACT_ATOMS: atom_id res chain seq x y z
N MET A 1 14.26 -17.21 -13.27
CA MET A 1 13.33 -18.24 -13.79
C MET A 1 12.15 -18.32 -12.85
N GLN A 2 10.95 -18.01 -13.32
CA GLN A 2 9.73 -18.25 -12.55
C GLN A 2 9.17 -19.60 -13.02
N TYR A 3 9.23 -20.61 -12.16
CA TYR A 3 8.63 -21.91 -12.44
C TYR A 3 7.10 -21.76 -12.54
N GLY A 4 6.47 -22.42 -13.53
CA GLY A 4 5.02 -22.39 -13.75
C GLY A 4 4.53 -21.43 -14.84
N THR A 5 5.42 -20.76 -15.57
CA THR A 5 5.06 -19.99 -16.78
C THR A 5 5.33 -20.78 -18.05
N GLN A 6 4.77 -20.34 -19.18
CA GLN A 6 4.99 -20.96 -20.50
C GLN A 6 6.41 -20.73 -21.05
N TYR A 7 7.22 -19.88 -20.39
CA TYR A 7 8.54 -19.49 -20.84
C TYR A 7 9.62 -20.17 -20.01
N ALA A 8 10.54 -20.88 -20.67
CA ALA A 8 11.65 -21.58 -20.02
C ALA A 8 12.75 -20.62 -19.54
N ASP A 9 12.97 -19.52 -20.26
CA ASP A 9 14.02 -18.54 -19.99
C ASP A 9 13.44 -17.17 -19.59
N GLY A 10 14.15 -16.47 -18.70
CA GLY A 10 13.83 -15.11 -18.31
C GLY A 10 14.76 -14.12 -19.02
N ILE A 11 14.19 -13.11 -19.67
CA ILE A 11 14.93 -12.05 -20.36
C ILE A 11 14.72 -10.74 -19.60
N VAL A 12 15.79 -9.96 -19.43
CA VAL A 12 15.74 -8.63 -18.81
C VAL A 12 16.42 -7.63 -19.75
N THR A 13 15.82 -6.45 -19.91
CA THR A 13 16.37 -5.34 -20.69
C THR A 13 15.89 -4.01 -20.13
N THR A 14 16.50 -2.91 -20.54
CA THR A 14 16.11 -1.55 -20.17
C THR A 14 15.15 -0.95 -21.21
N LEU A 15 14.36 0.04 -20.80
CA LEU A 15 13.50 0.78 -21.73
C LEU A 15 14.33 1.64 -22.70
N ARG A 16 15.41 2.25 -22.21
CA ARG A 16 16.33 3.04 -23.03
C ARG A 16 17.64 2.29 -23.20
N ASN A 17 18.18 2.34 -24.42
CA ASN A 17 19.42 1.65 -24.75
C ASN A 17 20.63 2.21 -23.98
N GLU A 18 20.60 3.48 -23.58
CA GLU A 18 21.65 4.12 -22.77
C GLU A 18 21.84 3.44 -21.40
N ASP A 19 20.78 2.87 -20.84
CA ASP A 19 20.78 2.28 -19.49
C ASP A 19 21.28 0.82 -19.46
N ILE A 20 21.44 0.16 -20.62
CA ILE A 20 21.73 -1.28 -20.69
C ILE A 20 23.11 -1.63 -20.12
N GLY A 21 24.06 -0.70 -20.23
CA GLY A 21 25.40 -0.84 -19.65
C GLY A 21 25.33 -0.89 -18.12
N THR A 22 24.63 0.08 -17.53
CA THR A 22 24.41 0.18 -16.08
C THR A 22 23.68 -1.04 -15.53
N LEU A 23 22.63 -1.51 -16.22
CA LEU A 23 21.90 -2.72 -15.80
C LEU A 23 22.83 -3.93 -15.76
N ARG A 24 23.65 -4.12 -16.80
CA ARG A 24 24.61 -5.24 -16.86
C ARG A 24 25.63 -5.15 -15.73
N GLU A 25 26.13 -3.96 -15.45
CA GLU A 25 27.07 -3.72 -14.37
C GLU A 25 26.47 -4.12 -13.02
N ILE A 26 25.29 -3.58 -12.68
CA ILE A 26 24.60 -3.88 -11.41
C ILE A 26 24.30 -5.38 -11.26
N LEU A 27 23.80 -6.05 -12.30
CA LEU A 27 23.50 -7.48 -12.26
C LEU A 27 24.74 -8.38 -12.14
N SER A 28 25.92 -7.87 -12.52
CA SER A 28 27.19 -8.60 -12.41
C SER A 28 27.83 -8.49 -11.03
N GLN A 29 27.41 -7.51 -10.22
CA GLN A 29 27.94 -7.32 -8.88
C GLN A 29 27.43 -8.43 -7.93
N PRO A 30 28.30 -8.98 -7.06
CA PRO A 30 27.86 -9.91 -6.04
C PRO A 30 26.98 -9.20 -5.01
N VAL A 31 25.94 -9.88 -4.54
CA VAL A 31 25.11 -9.36 -3.45
C VAL A 31 25.91 -9.45 -2.14
N GLU A 32 26.15 -8.32 -1.50
CA GLU A 32 26.81 -8.27 -0.20
C GLU A 32 25.92 -8.91 0.88
N PRO A 33 26.49 -9.72 1.79
CA PRO A 33 25.73 -10.29 2.90
C PRO A 33 25.15 -9.21 3.82
N ILE A 34 23.96 -9.46 4.36
CA ILE A 34 23.36 -8.59 5.37
C ILE A 34 24.12 -8.76 6.69
N GLU A 35 24.74 -7.69 7.18
CA GLU A 35 25.59 -7.73 8.39
C GLU A 35 24.82 -7.45 9.69
N THR A 36 23.70 -6.72 9.60
CA THR A 36 22.97 -6.23 10.77
C THR A 36 21.46 -6.47 10.68
N VAL A 37 20.82 -6.65 11.83
CA VAL A 37 19.36 -6.89 11.94
C VAL A 37 18.66 -5.74 12.66
N GLY A 38 17.53 -5.30 12.11
CA GLY A 38 16.71 -4.27 12.72
C GLY A 38 15.89 -4.78 13.91
N ILE A 39 15.89 -4.05 15.02
CA ILE A 39 15.04 -4.31 16.18
C ILE A 39 14.13 -3.13 16.47
N ALA A 40 12.89 -3.39 16.89
CA ALA A 40 11.94 -2.37 17.27
C ALA A 40 11.71 -2.37 18.79
N PRO A 41 11.42 -1.21 19.41
CA PRO A 41 11.07 -1.16 20.83
C PRO A 41 9.80 -1.98 21.11
N THR A 42 9.80 -2.78 22.18
CA THR A 42 8.58 -3.45 22.64
C THR A 42 7.78 -2.55 23.58
N PHE A 43 6.50 -2.86 23.77
CA PHE A 43 5.66 -2.09 24.71
C PHE A 43 6.23 -2.13 26.14
N GLU A 44 6.68 -3.30 26.59
CA GLU A 44 7.17 -3.53 27.96
C GLU A 44 8.43 -2.68 28.24
N GLN A 45 9.28 -2.50 27.22
CA GLN A 45 10.45 -1.62 27.31
C GLN A 45 10.02 -0.16 27.47
N ILE A 46 9.08 0.31 26.65
CA ILE A 46 8.57 1.69 26.74
C ILE A 46 7.82 1.94 28.06
N GLU A 47 7.06 0.95 28.55
CA GLU A 47 6.37 1.00 29.84
C GLU A 47 7.36 1.14 31.01
N THR A 48 8.47 0.40 30.96
CA THR A 48 9.54 0.51 31.96
C THR A 48 10.12 1.93 32.00
N PHE A 49 10.36 2.55 30.83
CA PHE A 49 10.82 3.94 30.75
C PHE A 49 9.77 4.91 31.33
N SER A 50 8.49 4.69 31.02
CA SER A 50 7.39 5.52 31.54
C SER A 50 7.28 5.47 33.06
N PHE A 51 7.61 4.34 33.70
CA PHE A 51 7.63 4.23 35.16
C PHE A 51 8.70 5.12 35.79
N HIS A 52 9.87 5.21 35.16
CA HIS A 52 10.97 6.07 35.62
C HIS A 52 10.77 7.54 35.24
N LEU A 53 9.95 7.83 34.23
CA LEU A 53 9.70 9.17 33.69
C LEU A 53 8.19 9.45 33.55
N PRO A 54 7.44 9.53 34.66
CA PRO A 54 5.98 9.57 34.62
C PRO A 54 5.39 10.85 34.00
N GLN A 55 6.20 11.90 33.84
CA GLN A 55 5.78 13.18 33.25
C GLN A 55 6.25 13.36 31.80
N ALA A 56 7.00 12.39 31.25
CA ALA A 56 7.45 12.45 29.86
C ALA A 56 6.28 12.18 28.90
N SER A 57 6.22 12.93 27.80
CA SER A 57 5.32 12.60 26.70
C SER A 57 5.76 11.30 26.04
N PHE A 58 4.85 10.63 25.33
CA PHE A 58 5.18 9.37 24.64
C PHE A 58 6.26 9.58 23.56
N VAL A 59 6.22 10.70 22.86
CA VAL A 59 7.26 11.11 21.90
C VAL A 59 8.61 11.22 22.59
N HIS A 60 8.65 11.87 23.76
CA HIS A 60 9.89 12.00 24.51
C HIS A 60 10.41 10.65 25.03
N LEU A 61 9.51 9.73 25.44
CA LEU A 61 9.89 8.37 25.81
C LEU A 61 10.52 7.62 24.63
N LEU A 62 10.01 7.78 23.40
CA LEU A 62 10.59 7.17 22.20
C LEU A 62 11.95 7.78 21.86
N ASP A 63 12.07 9.11 21.86
CA ASP A 63 13.33 9.80 21.58
C ASP A 63 14.41 9.41 22.62
N LEU A 64 14.02 9.30 23.88
CA LEU A 64 14.93 8.84 24.93
C LEU A 64 15.30 7.36 24.77
N PHE A 65 14.34 6.49 24.44
CA PHE A 65 14.62 5.09 24.19
C PHE A 65 15.68 4.93 23.09
N VAL A 66 15.52 5.63 21.96
CA VAL A 66 16.47 5.59 20.85
C VAL A 66 17.84 6.13 21.25
N SER A 67 17.91 7.19 22.05
CA SER A 67 19.18 7.79 22.48
C SER A 67 19.95 7.00 23.54
N VAL A 68 19.25 6.25 24.40
CA VAL A 68 19.85 5.50 25.52
C VAL A 68 20.09 4.03 25.16
N CYS A 69 19.31 3.47 24.25
CA CYS A 69 19.43 2.08 23.86
C CYS A 69 20.77 1.83 23.16
N SER A 70 21.61 1.00 23.77
CA SER A 70 22.85 0.51 23.20
C SER A 70 22.61 -0.90 22.68
N VAL A 71 22.81 -1.08 21.37
CA VAL A 71 22.68 -2.37 20.69
C VAL A 71 24.07 -2.87 20.28
N SER A 72 24.27 -4.18 20.21
CA SER A 72 25.51 -4.75 19.70
C SER A 72 25.68 -4.43 18.22
N ASP A 73 26.92 -4.46 17.70
CA ASP A 73 27.26 -4.08 16.32
C ASP A 73 26.47 -4.85 15.23
N GLN A 74 25.87 -5.99 15.58
CA GLN A 74 25.03 -6.81 14.69
C GLN A 74 23.56 -6.34 14.61
N PHE A 75 23.18 -5.31 15.36
CA PHE A 75 21.81 -4.82 15.44
C PHE A 75 21.74 -3.32 15.24
N PHE A 76 20.61 -2.85 14.72
CA PHE A 76 20.27 -1.43 14.69
C PHE A 76 18.82 -1.24 15.11
N ILE A 77 18.49 -0.08 15.66
CA ILE A 77 17.10 0.23 16.02
C ILE A 77 16.37 0.61 14.72
N CYS A 78 15.33 -0.15 14.38
CA CYS A 78 14.45 0.17 13.27
C CYS A 78 13.89 1.58 13.44
N THR A 79 13.77 2.31 12.33
CA THR A 79 13.29 3.68 12.34
C THR A 79 11.92 3.78 13.02
N VAL A 80 11.88 4.29 14.25
CA VAL A 80 10.65 4.56 15.01
C VAL A 80 9.89 5.78 14.47
N GLU A 81 10.27 6.29 13.30
CA GLU A 81 9.78 7.54 12.72
C GLU A 81 8.28 7.49 12.44
N GLN A 82 7.75 6.38 11.92
CA GLN A 82 6.30 6.24 11.74
C GLN A 82 5.56 6.29 13.08
N MET A 83 6.05 5.53 14.07
CA MET A 83 5.47 5.52 15.42
C MET A 83 5.51 6.90 16.05
N ARG A 84 6.64 7.61 15.90
CA ARG A 84 6.85 8.97 16.38
C ARG A 84 5.91 9.97 15.69
N THR A 85 5.74 9.86 14.37
CA THR A 85 4.85 10.71 13.58
C THR A 85 3.40 10.55 14.04
N LEU A 86 2.94 9.31 14.26
CA LEU A 86 1.62 9.05 14.80
C LEU A 86 1.49 9.57 16.24
N ALA A 87 2.52 9.39 17.07
CA ALA A 87 2.56 9.86 18.44
C ALA A 87 2.43 11.39 18.53
N ASP A 88 3.19 12.13 17.74
CA ASP A 88 3.13 13.60 17.63
C ASP A 88 1.71 14.05 17.26
N LEU A 89 1.06 13.35 16.33
CA LEU A 89 -0.28 13.71 15.83
C LEU A 89 -1.39 13.59 16.89
N ILE A 90 -1.20 12.74 17.91
CA ILE A 90 -2.18 12.47 18.97
C ILE A 90 -1.68 12.86 20.37
N ASP A 91 -0.57 13.59 20.48
CA ASP A 91 0.08 13.89 21.76
C ASP A 91 -0.88 14.58 22.76
N TYR A 92 -1.70 15.50 22.25
CA TYR A 92 -2.70 16.26 23.01
C TYR A 92 -3.95 15.46 23.45
N ILE A 93 -4.12 14.20 23.02
CA ILE A 93 -5.26 13.36 23.39
C ILE A 93 -4.89 12.50 24.61
N PRO A 94 -5.62 12.56 25.72
CA PRO A 94 -5.31 11.75 26.90
C PRO A 94 -5.65 10.28 26.65
N LEU A 95 -4.65 9.41 26.64
CA LEU A 95 -4.79 7.97 26.41
C LEU A 95 -3.93 7.19 27.41
N PRO A 96 -4.39 6.01 27.87
CA PRO A 96 -3.51 5.06 28.54
C PRO A 96 -2.31 4.70 27.65
N LEU A 97 -1.14 4.50 28.25
CA LEU A 97 0.12 4.24 27.53
C LEU A 97 0.01 3.07 26.55
N LYS A 98 -0.60 1.94 26.97
CA LYS A 98 -0.81 0.76 26.12
C LYS A 98 -1.69 1.06 24.90
N VAL A 99 -2.75 1.83 25.10
CA VAL A 99 -3.65 2.24 24.02
C VAL A 99 -2.91 3.13 23.04
N ARG A 100 -2.21 4.16 23.54
CA ARG A 100 -1.40 5.06 22.71
C ARG A 100 -0.36 4.29 21.89
N TYR A 101 0.43 3.43 22.53
CA TYR A 101 1.41 2.59 21.85
C TYR A 101 0.78 1.79 20.72
N THR A 102 -0.38 1.17 20.96
CA THR A 102 -1.08 0.33 19.98
C THR A 102 -1.57 1.13 18.77
N PHE A 103 -2.09 2.35 18.98
CA PHE A 103 -2.42 3.24 17.86
C PHE A 103 -1.18 3.67 17.08
N CYS A 104 -0.07 3.96 17.77
CA CYS A 104 1.18 4.39 17.13
C CYS A 104 1.91 3.26 16.37
N ILE A 105 1.51 1.99 16.51
CA ILE A 105 2.00 0.89 15.66
C ILE A 105 0.98 0.43 14.62
N SER A 106 -0.17 1.12 14.50
CA SER A 106 -1.16 0.79 13.49
C SER A 106 -0.64 1.10 12.07
N PRO A 107 -0.98 0.28 11.07
CA PRO A 107 -0.43 0.38 9.72
C PRO A 107 -1.12 1.48 8.91
N ILE A 108 -0.93 2.73 9.32
CA ILE A 108 -1.49 3.91 8.63
C ILE A 108 -0.40 4.90 8.25
N ASN A 109 -0.43 5.35 6.99
CA ASN A 109 0.36 6.46 6.49
C ASN A 109 -0.46 7.75 6.61
N VAL A 110 0.01 8.67 7.45
CA VAL A 110 -0.63 9.96 7.74
C VAL A 110 -0.07 11.13 6.91
N GLU A 111 0.59 10.85 5.78
CA GLU A 111 1.03 11.87 4.82
C GLU A 111 -0.16 12.62 4.19
N SER A 112 -1.29 11.92 4.02
CA SER A 112 -2.53 12.49 3.49
C SER A 112 -3.33 13.19 4.59
N LYS A 113 -3.95 14.34 4.25
CA LYS A 113 -4.86 15.04 5.16
C LYS A 113 -6.06 14.18 5.57
N LEU A 114 -6.54 13.32 4.67
CA LEU A 114 -7.65 12.41 4.94
C LEU A 114 -7.25 11.39 6.01
N THR A 115 -6.16 10.66 5.80
CA THR A 115 -5.72 9.60 6.70
C THR A 115 -5.31 10.16 8.06
N ALA A 116 -4.59 11.28 8.09
CA ALA A 116 -4.24 11.98 9.33
C ALA A 116 -5.48 12.43 10.12
N ALA A 117 -6.47 13.04 9.45
CA ALA A 117 -7.69 13.49 10.10
C ALA A 117 -8.55 12.31 10.59
N ALA A 118 -8.66 11.24 9.80
CA ALA A 118 -9.37 10.03 10.17
C ALA A 118 -8.72 9.37 11.39
N PHE A 119 -7.40 9.21 11.40
CA PHE A 119 -6.64 8.67 12.54
C PHE A 119 -6.93 9.46 13.82
N VAL A 120 -6.83 10.80 13.78
CA VAL A 120 -7.13 11.67 14.92
C VAL A 120 -8.59 11.52 15.37
N LYS A 121 -9.56 11.48 14.46
CA LYS A 121 -10.99 11.30 14.79
C LYS A 121 -11.23 9.96 15.48
N MET A 122 -10.63 8.88 14.98
CA MET A 122 -10.72 7.53 15.56
C MET A 122 -10.17 7.53 16.98
N VAL A 123 -8.98 8.09 17.17
CA VAL A 123 -8.30 8.15 18.48
C VAL A 123 -9.09 9.02 19.47
N ARG A 124 -9.63 10.17 19.04
CA ARG A 124 -10.46 11.03 19.89
C ARG A 124 -11.73 10.31 20.34
N ARG A 125 -12.42 9.64 19.43
CA ARG A 125 -13.65 8.90 19.77
C ARG A 125 -13.36 7.72 20.70
N PHE A 126 -12.24 7.03 20.48
CA PHE A 126 -11.77 6.01 21.41
C PHE A 126 -11.52 6.59 22.81
N SER A 127 -10.83 7.74 22.90
CA SER A 127 -10.50 8.39 24.18
C SER A 127 -11.72 8.87 24.98
N SER A 128 -12.84 9.15 24.30
CA SER A 128 -14.11 9.51 24.96
C SER A 128 -14.93 8.29 25.41
N GLY A 129 -14.40 7.06 25.25
CA GLY A 129 -15.09 5.83 25.62
C GLY A 129 -16.26 5.48 24.69
N GLN A 130 -16.27 6.06 23.47
CA GLN A 130 -17.30 5.79 22.48
C GLN A 130 -16.80 4.78 21.45
N CYS A 131 -17.61 3.76 21.17
CA CYS A 131 -17.29 2.79 20.13
C CYS A 131 -17.21 3.46 18.76
N LEU A 132 -16.30 2.96 17.93
CA LEU A 132 -16.20 3.27 16.51
C LEU A 132 -17.09 2.26 15.78
N THR A 133 -18.38 2.53 15.73
CA THR A 133 -19.35 1.68 15.04
C THR A 133 -19.26 1.85 13.53
N TYR A 134 -19.86 0.91 12.80
CA TYR A 134 -20.01 0.96 11.34
C TYR A 134 -20.61 2.30 10.89
N ASP A 135 -21.76 2.69 11.44
CA ASP A 135 -22.45 3.93 11.06
C ASP A 135 -21.53 5.14 11.26
N TRP A 136 -20.82 5.19 12.38
CA TRP A 136 -19.90 6.29 12.65
C TRP A 136 -18.71 6.32 11.67
N MET A 137 -18.16 5.16 11.30
CA MET A 137 -17.09 5.07 10.32
C MET A 137 -17.56 5.56 8.95
N MET A 138 -18.75 5.13 8.52
CA MET A 138 -19.31 5.53 7.22
C MET A 138 -19.61 7.03 7.17
N ASP A 139 -20.18 7.59 8.24
CA ASP A 139 -20.39 9.04 8.39
C ASP A 139 -19.06 9.81 8.36
N MET A 140 -18.06 9.32 9.10
CA MET A 140 -16.75 9.97 9.23
C MET A 140 -16.00 10.04 7.90
N LEU A 141 -16.16 9.01 7.06
CA LEU A 141 -15.59 8.88 5.72
C LEU A 141 -16.46 9.51 4.63
N ASN A 142 -17.67 10.00 4.96
CA ASN A 142 -18.65 10.48 3.99
C ASN A 142 -18.95 9.42 2.91
N TRP A 143 -19.17 8.17 3.34
CA TRP A 143 -19.28 7.00 2.47
C TRP A 143 -20.34 7.15 1.37
N GLU A 144 -21.47 7.80 1.65
CA GLU A 144 -22.53 8.03 0.66
C GLU A 144 -22.08 8.86 -0.55
N SER A 145 -21.00 9.63 -0.41
CA SER A 145 -20.40 10.41 -1.51
C SER A 145 -19.36 9.65 -2.31
N ILE A 146 -18.98 8.44 -1.86
CA ILE A 146 -17.96 7.63 -2.50
C ILE A 146 -18.63 6.83 -3.63
N GLY A 147 -18.03 6.92 -4.81
CA GLY A 147 -18.44 6.19 -5.99
C GLY A 147 -17.24 5.90 -6.91
N PRO A 148 -17.50 5.35 -8.11
CA PRO A 148 -16.46 5.06 -9.07
C PRO A 148 -15.62 6.30 -9.40
N PRO A 149 -14.28 6.23 -9.33
CA PRO A 149 -13.43 7.37 -9.57
C PRO A 149 -13.35 7.71 -11.06
N GLU A 150 -13.61 8.97 -11.40
CA GLU A 150 -13.57 9.48 -12.77
C GLU A 150 -12.19 10.01 -13.17
N ASN A 151 -11.32 10.28 -12.19
CA ASN A 151 -9.99 10.84 -12.37
C ASN A 151 -9.00 10.33 -11.31
N LEU A 152 -7.70 10.57 -11.53
CA LEU A 152 -6.62 10.09 -10.66
C LEU A 152 -6.71 10.61 -9.23
N GLN A 153 -7.24 11.82 -9.00
CA GLN A 153 -7.37 12.36 -7.65
C GLN A 153 -8.45 11.63 -6.86
N GLN A 154 -9.55 11.28 -7.52
CA GLN A 154 -10.60 10.46 -6.93
C GLN A 154 -10.13 9.03 -6.69
N LEU A 155 -9.31 8.47 -7.59
CA LEU A 155 -8.71 7.14 -7.40
C LEU A 155 -7.76 7.13 -6.19
N GLU A 156 -6.87 8.12 -6.09
CA GLU A 156 -5.99 8.30 -4.92
C GLU A 156 -6.81 8.47 -3.62
N HIS A 157 -7.90 9.25 -3.67
CA HIS A 157 -8.80 9.39 -2.52
C HIS A 157 -9.38 8.04 -2.09
N LEU A 158 -9.80 7.21 -3.06
CA LEU A 158 -10.37 5.89 -2.81
C LEU A 158 -9.35 4.95 -2.13
N GLU A 159 -8.10 4.95 -2.57
CA GLU A 159 -7.00 4.22 -1.94
C GLU A 159 -6.78 4.69 -0.49
N LYS A 160 -6.87 5.99 -0.23
CA LYS A 160 -6.72 6.54 1.13
C LYS A 160 -7.89 6.20 2.04
N VAL A 161 -9.10 6.10 1.52
CA VAL A 161 -10.25 5.58 2.28
C VAL A 161 -10.03 4.12 2.65
N TYR A 162 -9.53 3.31 1.71
CA TYR A 162 -9.22 1.90 1.95
C TYR A 162 -8.21 1.73 3.09
N GLU A 163 -7.16 2.53 3.07
CA GLU A 163 -6.12 2.54 4.10
C GLU A 163 -6.68 2.82 5.51
N VAL A 164 -7.65 3.73 5.63
CA VAL A 164 -8.34 4.01 6.90
C VAL A 164 -9.20 2.82 7.34
N LEU A 165 -9.93 2.17 6.43
CA LEU A 165 -10.75 1.01 6.75
C LEU A 165 -9.91 -0.21 7.14
N ASP A 166 -8.78 -0.43 6.47
CA ASP A 166 -7.85 -1.51 6.85
C ASP A 166 -7.24 -1.24 8.24
N THR A 167 -6.91 0.02 8.54
CA THR A 167 -6.48 0.43 9.88
C THR A 167 -7.55 0.15 10.93
N TYR A 168 -8.84 0.38 10.62
CA TYR A 168 -9.94 0.00 11.51
C TYR A 168 -9.94 -1.50 11.79
N LEU A 169 -9.84 -2.35 10.76
CA LEU A 169 -9.82 -3.81 10.92
C LEU A 169 -8.60 -4.28 11.73
N TRP A 170 -7.44 -3.64 11.53
CA TRP A 170 -6.26 -3.94 12.31
C TRP A 170 -6.44 -3.61 13.81
N LEU A 171 -7.13 -2.51 14.10
CA LEU A 171 -7.45 -2.08 15.46
C LEU A 171 -8.57 -2.91 16.11
N SER A 172 -9.55 -3.40 15.34
CA SER A 172 -10.66 -4.21 15.87
C SER A 172 -10.17 -5.54 16.45
N LEU A 173 -9.09 -6.10 15.90
CA LEU A 173 -8.43 -7.29 16.46
C LEU A 173 -7.81 -7.06 17.84
N ARG A 174 -7.56 -5.80 18.23
CA ARG A 174 -6.90 -5.42 19.48
C ARG A 174 -7.85 -4.79 20.49
N PHE A 175 -8.91 -4.15 19.99
CA PHE A 175 -9.92 -3.49 20.81
C PHE A 175 -11.35 -3.89 20.38
N PRO A 176 -11.72 -5.18 20.48
CA PRO A 176 -13.00 -5.66 19.98
C PRO A 176 -14.21 -4.99 20.64
N ASP A 177 -14.10 -4.58 21.92
CA ASP A 177 -15.18 -3.88 22.63
C ASP A 177 -15.40 -2.44 22.13
N MET A 178 -14.37 -1.81 21.55
CA MET A 178 -14.41 -0.42 21.09
C MET A 178 -14.59 -0.32 19.57
N LEU A 179 -14.26 -1.37 18.81
CA LEU A 179 -14.41 -1.46 17.37
C LEU A 179 -15.19 -2.75 17.03
N PRO A 180 -16.50 -2.80 17.33
CA PRO A 180 -17.28 -4.03 17.31
C PRO A 180 -17.62 -4.54 15.89
N ASP A 181 -17.56 -3.66 14.88
CA ASP A 181 -18.18 -3.91 13.57
C ASP A 181 -17.17 -4.39 12.51
N GLU A 182 -16.30 -5.35 12.86
CA GLU A 182 -15.29 -5.89 11.94
C GLU A 182 -15.92 -6.44 10.65
N GLN A 183 -16.99 -7.22 10.74
CA GLN A 183 -17.58 -7.89 9.57
C GLN A 183 -18.26 -6.90 8.60
N PRO A 184 -19.11 -5.96 9.04
CA PRO A 184 -19.64 -4.92 8.16
C PRO A 184 -18.54 -4.08 7.49
N ILE A 185 -17.50 -3.67 8.23
CA ILE A 185 -16.39 -2.89 7.67
C ILE A 185 -15.60 -3.71 6.64
N ARG A 186 -15.38 -5.00 6.89
CA ARG A 186 -14.72 -5.90 5.92
C ARG A 186 -15.50 -6.01 4.62
N GLU A 187 -16.83 -5.99 4.66
CA GLU A 187 -17.65 -6.01 3.45
C GLU A 187 -17.54 -4.69 2.66
N VAL A 188 -17.45 -3.56 3.35
CA VAL A 188 -17.14 -2.26 2.71
C VAL A 188 -15.76 -2.28 2.06
N CYS A 189 -14.74 -2.83 2.72
CA CYS A 189 -13.41 -2.99 2.10
C CYS A 189 -13.47 -3.79 0.80
N LYS A 190 -14.25 -4.88 0.75
CA LYS A 190 -14.40 -5.66 -0.49
C LYS A 190 -15.09 -4.88 -1.60
N GLN A 191 -16.11 -4.09 -1.27
CA GLN A 191 -16.78 -3.22 -2.24
C GLN A 191 -15.80 -2.18 -2.78
N LEU A 192 -14.99 -1.61 -1.90
CA LEU A 192 -13.96 -0.65 -2.25
C LEU A 192 -12.87 -1.26 -3.13
N ASP A 193 -12.40 -2.47 -2.79
CA ASP A 193 -11.46 -3.25 -3.59
C ASP A 193 -12.00 -3.55 -4.99
N ALA A 194 -13.28 -3.92 -5.11
CA ALA A 194 -13.90 -4.15 -6.41
C ALA A 194 -13.93 -2.86 -7.26
N MET A 195 -14.26 -1.72 -6.66
CA MET A 195 -14.22 -0.41 -7.35
C MET A 195 -12.79 -0.05 -7.76
N LEU A 196 -11.79 -0.26 -6.90
CA LEU A 196 -10.38 -0.04 -7.22
C LEU A 196 -9.93 -0.93 -8.38
N GLN A 197 -10.30 -2.21 -8.37
CA GLN A 197 -9.96 -3.14 -9.44
C GLN A 197 -10.55 -2.70 -10.78
N GLU A 198 -11.85 -2.38 -10.83
CA GLU A 198 -12.50 -1.88 -12.06
C GLU A 198 -11.85 -0.58 -12.56
N SER A 199 -11.45 0.29 -11.65
CA SER A 199 -10.77 1.56 -11.97
C SER A 199 -9.39 1.33 -12.57
N VAL A 200 -8.64 0.36 -12.05
CA VAL A 200 -7.32 -0.03 -12.58
C VAL A 200 -7.46 -0.71 -13.93
N ASP A 201 -8.48 -1.54 -14.13
CA ASP A 201 -8.77 -2.16 -15.43
C ASP A 201 -9.10 -1.08 -16.49
N ASN A 202 -9.76 0.01 -16.09
CA ASN A 202 -10.11 1.16 -16.92
C ASN A 202 -9.16 2.36 -16.78
N ILE A 203 -7.92 2.14 -16.33
CA ILE A 203 -6.99 3.24 -15.95
C ILE A 203 -6.71 4.24 -17.08
N LEU A 204 -6.79 3.79 -18.35
CA LEU A 204 -6.60 4.68 -19.49
C LEU A 204 -7.68 5.78 -19.55
N GLU A 205 -8.94 5.45 -19.27
CA GLU A 205 -10.05 6.42 -19.30
C GLU A 205 -9.91 7.44 -18.16
N ILE A 206 -9.58 6.96 -16.95
CA ILE A 206 -9.29 7.79 -15.77
C ILE A 206 -8.15 8.77 -16.06
N LEU A 207 -7.09 8.29 -16.73
CA LEU A 207 -5.97 9.12 -17.12
C LEU A 207 -6.37 10.18 -18.15
N GLU A 208 -7.20 9.85 -19.13
CA GLU A 208 -7.70 10.78 -20.15
C GLU A 208 -8.50 11.92 -19.55
N ASN A 209 -9.45 11.58 -18.67
CA ASN A 209 -10.23 12.56 -17.90
C ASN A 209 -9.33 13.44 -17.04
N SER A 210 -8.24 12.88 -16.50
CA SER A 210 -7.25 13.59 -15.69
C SER A 210 -6.29 14.48 -16.50
N ALA A 211 -6.13 14.23 -17.81
CA ALA A 211 -5.19 14.93 -18.68
C ALA A 211 -5.77 16.14 -19.39
N MET A 212 -7.09 16.39 -19.26
CA MET A 212 -7.78 17.55 -19.82
C MET A 212 -7.30 18.93 -19.29
N GLY A 213 -6.21 18.98 -18.51
CA GLY A 213 -5.56 20.22 -18.09
C GLY A 213 -4.03 20.14 -17.91
N ASP A 214 -3.35 19.05 -18.29
CA ASP A 214 -1.90 18.88 -18.04
C ASP A 214 -1.16 18.15 -19.19
N ALA A 215 -0.28 18.88 -19.88
CA ALA A 215 0.50 18.39 -21.03
C ALA A 215 1.45 17.21 -20.68
N ARG A 216 1.89 17.07 -19.42
CA ARG A 216 2.72 15.93 -18.99
C ARG A 216 1.92 14.63 -18.98
N LYS A 217 0.66 14.68 -18.54
CA LYS A 217 -0.25 13.53 -18.51
C LYS A 217 -0.61 13.06 -19.92
N GLY A 218 -0.74 14.00 -20.87
CA GLY A 218 -0.95 13.67 -22.29
C GLY A 218 0.19 12.85 -22.93
N SER A 219 1.45 13.11 -22.55
CA SER A 219 2.60 12.32 -23.03
C SER A 219 2.61 10.89 -22.47
N LEU A 220 2.21 10.73 -21.21
CA LEU A 220 2.08 9.42 -20.56
C LEU A 220 0.99 8.58 -21.25
N LEU A 221 -0.18 9.18 -21.48
CA LEU A 221 -1.31 8.57 -22.18
C LEU A 221 -0.94 8.07 -23.58
N LYS A 222 -0.22 8.89 -24.36
CA LYS A 222 0.25 8.50 -25.69
C LYS A 222 1.13 7.24 -25.63
N LYS A 223 2.08 7.20 -24.70
CA LYS A 223 2.96 6.03 -24.50
C LYS A 223 2.21 4.79 -24.04
N MET A 224 1.20 4.94 -23.19
CA MET A 224 0.41 3.81 -22.69
C MET A 224 -0.53 3.26 -23.77
N ARG A 225 -1.14 4.12 -24.60
CA ARG A 225 -1.92 3.70 -25.77
C ARG A 225 -1.06 2.95 -26.79
N GLU A 226 0.14 3.46 -27.08
CA GLU A 226 1.11 2.76 -27.94
C GLU A 226 1.42 1.36 -27.40
N ARG A 227 1.65 1.22 -26.08
CA ARG A 227 1.88 -0.08 -25.43
C ARG A 227 0.68 -1.02 -25.48
N ALA A 228 -0.52 -0.53 -25.16
CA ALA A 228 -1.73 -1.33 -25.20
C ALA A 228 -2.02 -1.82 -26.62
N GLN A 229 -1.73 -1.00 -27.63
CA GLN A 229 -1.82 -1.38 -29.03
C GLN A 229 -0.77 -2.46 -29.39
N THR A 230 0.50 -2.28 -29.01
CA THR A 230 1.55 -3.29 -29.23
C THR A 230 1.21 -4.62 -28.54
N GLN A 231 0.63 -4.58 -27.33
CA GLN A 231 0.20 -5.77 -26.60
C GLN A 231 -0.90 -6.53 -27.35
N ARG A 232 -1.93 -5.80 -27.83
CA ARG A 232 -3.01 -6.39 -28.64
C ARG A 232 -2.49 -6.98 -29.94
N GLU A 233 -1.62 -6.26 -30.65
CA GLU A 233 -0.99 -6.75 -31.88
C GLU A 233 -0.16 -8.02 -31.62
N LYS A 234 0.55 -8.10 -30.48
CA LYS A 234 1.29 -9.28 -30.07
C LYS A 234 0.35 -10.46 -29.74
N GLU A 235 -0.73 -10.23 -29.01
CA GLU A 235 -1.73 -11.26 -28.68
C GLU A 235 -2.44 -11.80 -29.94
N GLU A 236 -2.76 -10.92 -30.89
CA GLU A 236 -3.34 -11.29 -32.19
C GLU A 236 -2.36 -12.13 -33.02
N PHE A 237 -1.08 -11.74 -33.06
CA PHE A 237 -0.03 -12.49 -33.73
C PHE A 237 0.18 -13.88 -33.12
N GLU A 238 0.24 -13.97 -31.78
CA GLU A 238 0.34 -15.25 -31.06
C GLU A 238 -0.90 -16.14 -31.29
N ALA A 239 -2.10 -15.56 -31.35
CA ALA A 239 -3.33 -16.27 -31.66
C ALA A 239 -3.38 -16.78 -33.11
N GLN A 240 -2.85 -16.02 -34.08
CA GLN A 240 -2.70 -16.45 -35.47
C GLN A 240 -1.71 -17.61 -35.59
N GLN A 241 -0.54 -17.52 -34.97
CA GLN A 241 0.44 -18.62 -34.95
C GLN A 241 -0.16 -19.92 -34.38
N LYS A 242 -0.92 -19.82 -33.28
CA LYS A 242 -1.60 -20.98 -32.67
C LYS A 242 -2.68 -21.58 -33.57
N LYS A 243 -3.31 -20.80 -34.46
CA LYS A 243 -4.28 -21.30 -35.45
C LYS A 243 -3.59 -21.95 -36.65
N GLU A 244 -2.49 -21.39 -37.13
CA GLU A 244 -1.70 -21.97 -38.22
C GLU A 244 -1.06 -23.31 -37.84
N LEU A 245 -0.58 -23.45 -36.60
CA LEU A 245 -0.06 -24.73 -36.08
C LEU A 245 -1.14 -25.83 -35.93
N LYS A 246 -2.44 -25.48 -35.91
CA LYS A 246 -3.55 -26.41 -35.72
C LYS A 246 -4.23 -26.86 -37.02
N MET A 247 -3.84 -26.34 -38.19
CA MET A 247 -4.37 -26.84 -39.46
C MET A 247 -3.59 -28.09 -39.91
N PRO A 248 -4.24 -29.27 -40.06
CA PRO A 248 -3.57 -30.44 -40.59
C PRO A 248 -3.26 -30.24 -42.07
N GLU A 249 -2.03 -30.57 -42.49
CA GLU A 249 -1.64 -30.62 -43.89
C GLU A 249 -2.62 -31.51 -44.67
N LYS A 250 -3.44 -30.89 -45.52
CA LYS A 250 -4.16 -31.61 -46.58
C LYS A 250 -3.13 -32.25 -47.49
N ARG A 251 -2.82 -33.54 -47.27
CA ARG A 251 -2.12 -34.36 -48.25
C ARG A 251 -2.94 -34.39 -49.54
N LYS A 252 -2.44 -33.63 -50.53
CA LYS A 252 -2.79 -33.71 -51.94
C LYS A 252 -2.47 -35.11 -52.48
N GLY A 253 -3.31 -35.60 -53.39
CA GLY A 253 -2.82 -36.31 -54.57
C GLY A 253 -3.23 -37.77 -54.72
N MET A 254 -4.46 -37.96 -55.19
CA MET A 254 -4.91 -39.13 -55.95
C MET A 254 -4.03 -39.30 -57.21
N LYS A 255 -3.61 -40.52 -57.55
CA LYS A 255 -3.53 -40.99 -58.95
C LYS A 255 -3.33 -42.52 -59.07
N LYS A 256 -4.36 -43.11 -59.71
CA LYS A 256 -4.49 -44.38 -60.43
C LYS A 256 -4.27 -45.68 -59.66
#